data_AF-A0A8D8BJZ0-F1
#
_entry.id   AF-A0A8D8BJZ0-F1
#
_cell.length_a   1.000
_cell.length_b   1.000
_cell.length_c   1.000
_cell.angle_alpha   90.00
_cell.angle_beta   90.00
_cell.angle_gamma   90.00
#
_symmetry.space_group_name_H-M   'P 1'
#
loop_
_entity.id
_entity.type
_entity.pdbx_description
1 polymer ?
#
loop_
_entity_poly.entity_id
_entity_poly.type
_entity_poly.pdbx_seq_one_letter_code
_entity_poly.pdbx_strand_id
1 'polypeptide(L)'
;PCSVLDFIDTLTRNPKLWQGRDKAVPKHEQAEYVVMLSEGQVRTFIDYVLAEEDRDKMSQRVKLLVQCISSKYDYLNSMVEYADGKNDPASKLFLQHLYLNIPPMKFLMPHVKAVYDADVRNEIGCVGDKFSYYILTTIACLSNPRDFQQMSAEMELIVRKLAASHPVLLLRQLSVLATLLQGRAHMDLQVLRAEYHFHLFHLVMGILELLQPLVFEDSYSVGLQNALDCYFALLRNHGNVKETYTLIYRFMEFLQAYIAANPKSATIFIQQYFDLLNDLAQQHYDLQSLQQLVQGLSMLKQRTPLAITEPQQTPTEPTPGTSKDVKKPTPDQHQSATAVMMTPYVKNEILPQHWLELTHALRSRDIDDISMPLLEVDALTVKRPALLEDVFDDVIRFLTHHSGSIRQTAHSLVTRWLKQNPGNFSTNSTALTAFVGCLYHEDVAVVQSALDKTTEYVLCLQEYAPQILVTLFNLGIGCKI
;
A
#
# COMPACT_ATOMS: atom_id res chain seq x y z
N PRO A 1 -5.44 -24.91 -31.21
CA PRO A 1 -5.34 -23.65 -30.44
C PRO A 1 -4.21 -22.73 -30.94
N CYS A 2 -2.94 -23.06 -30.65
CA CYS A 2 -1.77 -22.20 -30.87
C CYS A 2 -1.74 -21.54 -32.25
N SER A 3 -1.83 -22.32 -33.33
CA SER A 3 -1.74 -21.81 -34.72
C SER A 3 -2.77 -20.74 -35.10
N VAL A 4 -3.94 -20.69 -34.43
CA VAL A 4 -4.94 -19.64 -34.64
C VAL A 4 -4.50 -18.34 -33.93
N LEU A 5 -3.99 -18.47 -32.72
CA LEU A 5 -3.47 -17.35 -31.92
C LEU A 5 -2.18 -16.77 -32.55
N ASP A 6 -1.28 -17.65 -33.02
CA ASP A 6 -0.05 -17.29 -33.74
C ASP A 6 -0.35 -16.61 -35.08
N PHE A 7 -1.42 -17.04 -35.78
CA PHE A 7 -1.87 -16.38 -37.00
C PHE A 7 -2.40 -14.96 -36.72
N ILE A 8 -3.19 -14.76 -35.66
CA ILE A 8 -3.69 -13.43 -35.26
C ILE A 8 -2.52 -12.52 -34.81
N ASP A 9 -1.54 -13.05 -34.07
CA ASP A 9 -0.31 -12.33 -33.69
C ASP A 9 0.54 -11.94 -34.90
N THR A 10 0.59 -12.81 -35.91
CA THR A 10 1.27 -12.55 -37.18
C THR A 10 0.54 -11.49 -38.01
N LEU A 11 -0.80 -11.43 -37.95
CA LEU A 11 -1.60 -10.39 -38.61
C LEU A 11 -1.38 -9.02 -37.98
N THR A 12 -1.47 -8.89 -36.65
CA THR A 12 -1.25 -7.60 -35.96
C THR A 12 0.18 -7.08 -36.15
N ARG A 13 1.17 -7.98 -36.21
CA ARG A 13 2.59 -7.65 -36.41
C ARG A 13 3.04 -7.62 -37.88
N ASN A 14 2.14 -7.81 -38.85
CA ASN A 14 2.50 -7.96 -40.26
C ASN A 14 3.23 -6.72 -40.81
N PRO A 15 4.53 -6.79 -41.17
CA PRO A 15 5.32 -5.60 -41.52
C PRO A 15 4.83 -4.88 -42.77
N LYS A 16 4.00 -5.53 -43.63
CA LYS A 16 3.38 -4.88 -44.79
C LYS A 16 2.29 -3.87 -44.41
N LEU A 17 1.63 -4.04 -43.26
CA LEU A 17 0.62 -3.11 -42.73
C LEU A 17 1.27 -1.89 -42.04
N TRP A 18 2.52 -2.04 -41.63
CA TRP A 18 3.35 -1.01 -41.02
C TRP A 18 4.33 -0.36 -42.01
N GLN A 19 4.33 -0.79 -43.28
CA GLN A 19 5.25 -0.32 -44.31
C GLN A 19 4.87 1.10 -44.78
N GLY A 20 5.85 2.00 -44.86
CA GLY A 20 5.66 3.38 -45.33
C GLY A 20 5.17 4.36 -44.25
N ARG A 21 4.87 3.89 -43.03
CA ARG A 21 4.61 4.75 -41.87
C ARG A 21 5.91 5.40 -41.38
N ASP A 22 5.77 6.53 -40.69
CA ASP A 22 6.91 7.17 -40.02
C ASP A 22 7.42 6.27 -38.86
N LYS A 23 8.74 6.30 -38.63
CA LYS A 23 9.37 5.65 -37.49
C LYS A 23 9.38 6.56 -36.25
N ALA A 24 9.17 7.86 -36.42
CA ALA A 24 9.07 8.85 -35.36
C ALA A 24 7.62 9.05 -34.88
N VAL A 25 6.90 7.94 -34.63
CA VAL A 25 5.54 7.92 -34.05
C VAL A 25 5.48 8.83 -32.82
N PRO A 26 4.66 9.91 -32.82
CA PRO A 26 4.55 10.81 -31.67
C PRO A 26 4.05 10.08 -30.42
N LYS A 27 4.53 10.51 -29.24
CA LYS A 27 4.20 9.92 -27.93
C LYS A 27 2.71 9.95 -27.54
N HIS A 28 1.86 10.54 -28.38
CA HIS A 28 0.44 10.77 -28.17
C HIS A 28 -0.44 10.09 -29.24
N GLU A 29 0.17 9.42 -30.23
CA GLU A 29 -0.57 8.68 -31.25
C GLU A 29 -1.22 7.44 -30.63
N GLN A 30 -2.52 7.24 -30.88
CA GLN A 30 -3.26 6.10 -30.32
C GLN A 30 -2.89 4.82 -31.04
N ALA A 31 -2.83 3.70 -30.31
CA ALA A 31 -2.52 2.40 -30.91
C ALA A 31 -3.63 1.98 -31.88
N GLU A 32 -3.30 1.87 -33.17
CA GLU A 32 -4.25 1.43 -34.20
C GLU A 32 -4.63 -0.05 -34.03
N TYR A 33 -5.94 -0.30 -34.00
CA TYR A 33 -6.53 -1.63 -33.88
C TYR A 33 -6.60 -2.33 -35.24
N VAL A 34 -5.48 -2.91 -35.67
CA VAL A 34 -5.33 -3.65 -36.94
C VAL A 34 -6.29 -4.85 -37.06
N VAL A 35 -6.60 -5.48 -35.93
CA VAL A 35 -7.58 -6.58 -35.81
C VAL A 35 -8.60 -6.19 -34.75
N MET A 36 -9.87 -6.46 -35.02
CA MET A 36 -11.00 -6.09 -34.18
C MET A 36 -11.91 -7.31 -33.98
N LEU A 37 -12.09 -7.74 -32.74
CA LEU A 37 -12.94 -8.88 -32.38
C LEU A 37 -14.29 -8.42 -31.85
N SER A 38 -15.36 -9.07 -32.29
CA SER A 38 -16.70 -8.97 -31.67
C SER A 38 -16.81 -9.82 -30.40
N GLU A 39 -17.83 -9.58 -29.57
CA GLU A 39 -18.07 -10.28 -28.29
C GLU A 39 -17.98 -11.81 -28.40
N GLY A 40 -18.64 -12.41 -29.40
CA GLY A 40 -18.60 -13.85 -29.64
C GLY A 40 -17.22 -14.35 -30.08
N GLN A 41 -16.47 -13.54 -30.83
CA GLN A 41 -15.08 -13.88 -31.20
C GLN A 41 -14.12 -13.72 -30.02
N VAL A 42 -14.37 -12.77 -29.10
CA VAL A 42 -13.61 -12.62 -27.85
C VAL A 42 -13.80 -13.86 -26.97
N ARG A 43 -15.03 -14.38 -26.80
CA ARG A 43 -15.27 -15.64 -26.08
C ARG A 43 -14.54 -16.83 -26.72
N THR A 44 -14.65 -16.99 -28.04
CA THR A 44 -13.90 -18.03 -28.79
C THR A 44 -12.38 -17.85 -28.70
N PHE A 45 -11.86 -16.62 -28.62
CA PHE A 45 -10.44 -16.37 -28.41
C PHE A 45 -10.01 -16.82 -27.00
N ILE A 46 -10.80 -16.52 -25.97
CA ILE A 46 -10.58 -17.03 -24.61
C ILE A 46 -10.60 -18.57 -24.61
N ASP A 47 -11.50 -19.22 -25.35
CA ASP A 47 -11.49 -20.69 -25.49
C ASP A 47 -10.16 -21.22 -26.05
N TYR A 48 -9.61 -20.59 -27.10
CA TYR A 48 -8.31 -20.99 -27.64
C TYR A 48 -7.14 -20.71 -26.69
N VAL A 49 -7.21 -19.67 -25.87
CA VAL A 49 -6.16 -19.32 -24.89
C VAL A 49 -6.20 -20.27 -23.69
N LEU A 50 -7.37 -20.62 -23.18
CA LEU A 50 -7.52 -21.58 -22.10
C LEU A 50 -7.25 -23.04 -22.53
N ALA A 51 -7.38 -23.32 -23.83
CA ALA A 51 -6.97 -24.58 -24.44
C ALA A 51 -5.49 -24.61 -24.92
N GLU A 52 -4.69 -23.61 -24.58
CA GLU A 52 -3.23 -23.63 -24.80
C GLU A 52 -2.52 -23.96 -23.47
N GLU A 53 -1.97 -25.18 -23.36
CA GLU A 53 -1.32 -25.70 -22.14
C GLU A 53 -0.01 -24.95 -21.76
N ASP A 54 0.45 -24.05 -22.64
CA ASP A 54 1.68 -23.28 -22.50
C ASP A 54 1.46 -22.01 -21.65
N ARG A 55 1.74 -22.12 -20.36
CA ARG A 55 1.59 -21.01 -19.40
C ARG A 55 2.50 -19.81 -19.70
N ASP A 56 3.69 -20.03 -20.26
CA ASP A 56 4.63 -18.93 -20.58
C ASP A 56 4.10 -18.05 -21.73
N LYS A 57 3.23 -18.61 -22.58
CA LYS A 57 2.50 -17.85 -23.61
C LYS A 57 1.27 -17.12 -23.08
N MET A 58 0.66 -17.53 -21.96
CA MET A 58 -0.60 -16.95 -21.45
C MET A 58 -0.55 -15.42 -21.35
N SER A 59 0.49 -14.85 -20.74
CA SER A 59 0.75 -13.40 -20.68
C SER A 59 0.81 -12.71 -22.05
N GLN A 60 1.31 -13.40 -23.08
CA GLN A 60 1.41 -12.90 -24.45
C GLN A 60 0.05 -12.95 -25.15
N ARG A 61 -0.72 -14.03 -24.95
CA ARG A 61 -2.06 -14.18 -25.51
C ARG A 61 -3.07 -13.20 -24.92
N VAL A 62 -3.02 -12.95 -23.60
CA VAL A 62 -3.87 -11.95 -22.94
C VAL A 62 -3.60 -10.55 -23.48
N LYS A 63 -2.33 -10.19 -23.73
CA LYS A 63 -1.99 -8.93 -24.40
C LYS A 63 -2.53 -8.85 -25.82
N LEU A 64 -2.40 -9.92 -26.59
CA LEU A 64 -2.92 -9.98 -27.96
C LEU A 64 -4.44 -9.79 -27.97
N LEU A 65 -5.18 -10.45 -27.06
CA LEU A 65 -6.63 -10.23 -26.89
C LEU A 65 -6.93 -8.75 -26.59
N VAL A 66 -6.23 -8.16 -25.62
CA VAL A 66 -6.38 -6.74 -25.24
C VAL A 66 -5.90 -5.77 -26.34
N GLN A 67 -5.12 -6.23 -27.31
CA GLN A 67 -4.74 -5.48 -28.52
C GLN A 67 -5.75 -5.63 -29.68
N CYS A 68 -6.66 -6.61 -29.62
CA CYS A 68 -7.68 -6.83 -30.64
C CYS A 68 -9.09 -6.32 -30.25
N ILE A 69 -9.15 -5.47 -29.22
CA ILE A 69 -10.39 -4.89 -28.67
C ILE A 69 -10.22 -3.37 -28.55
N SER A 70 -11.03 -2.59 -29.28
CA SER A 70 -10.96 -1.12 -29.27
C SER A 70 -11.32 -0.49 -27.93
N SER A 71 -12.46 -0.89 -27.37
CA SER A 71 -12.94 -0.45 -26.06
C SER A 71 -12.75 -1.55 -25.03
N LYS A 72 -11.62 -1.48 -24.32
CA LYS A 72 -11.16 -2.52 -23.40
C LYS A 72 -12.07 -2.72 -22.19
N TYR A 73 -12.88 -1.71 -21.85
CA TYR A 73 -13.78 -1.73 -20.70
C TYR A 73 -15.16 -2.30 -21.03
N ASP A 74 -15.71 -2.02 -22.22
CA ASP A 74 -17.06 -2.47 -22.61
C ASP A 74 -17.16 -4.01 -22.63
N TYR A 75 -16.13 -4.67 -23.17
CA TYR A 75 -16.04 -6.14 -23.19
C TYR A 75 -15.52 -6.74 -21.88
N LEU A 76 -15.03 -5.94 -20.93
CA LEU A 76 -14.32 -6.43 -19.75
C LEU A 76 -15.23 -7.30 -18.86
N ASN A 77 -16.48 -6.90 -18.65
CA ASN A 77 -17.42 -7.70 -17.87
C ASN A 77 -17.63 -9.08 -18.53
N SER A 78 -17.99 -9.10 -19.82
CA SER A 78 -18.19 -10.33 -20.57
C SER A 78 -16.93 -11.21 -20.65
N MET A 79 -15.71 -10.65 -20.62
CA MET A 79 -14.49 -11.44 -20.57
C MET A 79 -14.30 -12.09 -19.20
N VAL A 80 -14.60 -11.36 -18.13
CA VAL A 80 -14.46 -11.83 -16.75
C VAL A 80 -15.51 -12.88 -16.40
N GLU A 81 -16.79 -12.59 -16.61
CA GLU A 81 -17.91 -13.52 -16.38
C GLU A 81 -17.73 -14.84 -17.15
N TYR A 82 -17.30 -14.77 -18.42
CA TYR A 82 -17.11 -15.94 -19.27
C TYR A 82 -15.91 -16.81 -18.86
N ALA A 83 -14.85 -16.19 -18.33
CA ALA A 83 -13.71 -16.94 -17.80
C ALA A 83 -14.03 -17.53 -16.43
N ASP A 84 -14.51 -16.72 -15.46
CA ASP A 84 -14.75 -17.17 -14.08
C ASP A 84 -15.80 -18.30 -14.03
N GLY A 85 -16.83 -18.21 -14.87
CA GLY A 85 -17.85 -19.26 -15.04
C GLY A 85 -17.35 -20.65 -15.47
N LYS A 86 -16.09 -20.77 -15.91
CA LYS A 86 -15.44 -22.08 -16.18
C LYS A 86 -14.80 -22.72 -14.95
N ASN A 87 -14.42 -21.90 -13.96
CA ASN A 87 -13.84 -22.30 -12.66
C ASN A 87 -12.56 -23.17 -12.72
N ASP A 88 -11.90 -23.28 -13.88
CA ASP A 88 -10.69 -24.09 -14.07
C ASP A 88 -9.39 -23.31 -13.70
N PRO A 89 -8.24 -24.01 -13.53
CA PRO A 89 -6.98 -23.36 -13.14
C PRO A 89 -6.38 -22.44 -14.22
N ALA A 90 -6.57 -22.73 -15.51
CA ALA A 90 -6.07 -21.88 -16.59
C ALA A 90 -6.91 -20.60 -16.70
N SER A 91 -8.22 -20.67 -16.46
CA SER A 91 -9.10 -19.50 -16.37
C SER A 91 -8.65 -18.56 -15.25
N LYS A 92 -8.32 -19.08 -14.06
CA LYS A 92 -7.83 -18.27 -12.94
C LYS A 92 -6.50 -17.58 -13.27
N LEU A 93 -5.60 -18.27 -13.97
CA LEU A 93 -4.36 -17.69 -14.48
C LEU A 93 -4.61 -16.62 -15.57
N PHE A 94 -5.53 -16.87 -16.50
CA PHE A 94 -5.96 -15.89 -17.51
C PHE A 94 -6.51 -14.62 -16.85
N LEU A 95 -7.38 -14.74 -15.84
CA LEU A 95 -7.93 -13.63 -15.08
C LEU A 95 -6.84 -12.86 -14.30
N GLN A 96 -5.85 -13.56 -13.74
CA GLN A 96 -4.66 -12.95 -13.11
C GLN A 96 -3.85 -12.14 -14.13
N HIS A 97 -3.54 -12.67 -15.31
CA HIS A 97 -2.89 -11.88 -16.36
C HIS A 97 -3.76 -10.73 -16.88
N LEU A 98 -5.08 -10.89 -16.94
CA LEU A 98 -6.01 -9.84 -17.34
C LEU A 98 -5.97 -8.68 -16.33
N TYR A 99 -5.99 -8.98 -15.03
CA TYR A 99 -5.76 -8.02 -13.95
C TYR A 99 -4.39 -7.31 -14.05
N LEU A 100 -3.31 -8.07 -14.31
CA LEU A 100 -1.95 -7.53 -14.49
C LEU A 100 -1.80 -6.64 -15.75
N ASN A 101 -2.75 -6.70 -16.69
CA ASN A 101 -2.82 -5.79 -17.85
C ASN A 101 -3.88 -4.68 -17.69
N ILE A 102 -4.93 -4.89 -16.89
CA ILE A 102 -6.03 -3.94 -16.64
C ILE A 102 -6.38 -3.92 -15.13
N PRO A 103 -5.56 -3.27 -14.26
CA PRO A 103 -5.83 -3.23 -12.81
C PRO A 103 -7.21 -2.68 -12.39
N PRO A 104 -7.81 -1.67 -13.06
CA PRO A 104 -9.15 -1.17 -12.72
C PRO A 104 -10.27 -2.22 -12.77
N MET A 105 -10.02 -3.39 -13.37
CA MET A 105 -10.93 -4.55 -13.31
C MET A 105 -11.35 -4.89 -11.87
N LYS A 106 -10.51 -4.65 -10.86
CA LYS A 106 -10.84 -4.89 -9.44
C LYS A 106 -12.00 -4.05 -8.92
N PHE A 107 -12.15 -2.81 -9.39
CA PHE A 107 -13.25 -1.93 -8.97
C PHE A 107 -14.57 -2.27 -9.69
N LEU A 108 -14.46 -2.74 -10.93
CA LEU A 108 -15.61 -3.13 -11.74
C LEU A 108 -16.15 -4.51 -11.34
N MET A 109 -15.26 -5.47 -11.02
CA MET A 109 -15.58 -6.87 -10.77
C MET A 109 -15.12 -7.37 -9.39
N PRO A 110 -15.53 -6.71 -8.28
CA PRO A 110 -15.02 -7.02 -6.93
C PRO A 110 -15.36 -8.43 -6.43
N HIS A 111 -16.29 -9.14 -7.09
CA HIS A 111 -16.66 -10.51 -6.76
C HIS A 111 -15.53 -11.52 -7.01
N VAL A 112 -14.64 -11.27 -7.98
CA VAL A 112 -13.52 -12.17 -8.35
C VAL A 112 -12.32 -12.03 -7.40
N LYS A 113 -12.56 -11.82 -6.11
CA LYS A 113 -11.55 -11.39 -5.13
C LYS A 113 -10.29 -12.27 -5.11
N ALA A 114 -10.46 -13.59 -5.27
CA ALA A 114 -9.37 -14.57 -5.30
C ALA A 114 -8.35 -14.37 -6.45
N VAL A 115 -8.66 -13.58 -7.47
CA VAL A 115 -7.73 -13.21 -8.55
C VAL A 115 -6.84 -12.02 -8.15
N TYR A 116 -7.38 -11.07 -7.36
CA TYR A 116 -6.69 -9.82 -7.03
C TYR A 116 -5.70 -9.93 -5.87
N ASP A 117 -5.93 -10.91 -5.00
CA ASP A 117 -5.17 -11.14 -3.78
C ASP A 117 -4.23 -12.38 -3.92
N ALA A 118 -4.05 -12.91 -5.14
CA ALA A 118 -3.21 -14.08 -5.41
C ALA A 118 -1.71 -13.73 -5.57
N ASP A 119 -0.84 -14.62 -5.09
CA ASP A 119 0.60 -14.51 -5.33
C ASP A 119 0.96 -14.84 -6.79
N VAL A 120 1.11 -13.79 -7.57
CA VAL A 120 1.45 -13.83 -9.00
C VAL A 120 2.90 -13.39 -9.26
N ARG A 121 3.81 -13.36 -8.27
CA ARG A 121 5.18 -12.81 -8.43
C ARG A 121 5.94 -13.32 -9.65
N ASN A 122 5.80 -14.61 -9.96
CA ASN A 122 6.50 -15.27 -11.05
C ASN A 122 5.91 -14.94 -12.44
N GLU A 123 4.70 -14.36 -12.49
CA GLU A 123 3.98 -14.12 -13.74
C GLU A 123 4.60 -12.99 -14.56
N ILE A 124 5.08 -13.33 -15.75
CA ILE A 124 5.86 -12.42 -16.60
C ILE A 124 5.00 -11.38 -17.31
N GLY A 125 5.61 -10.23 -17.60
CA GLY A 125 5.10 -9.27 -18.58
C GLY A 125 3.86 -8.47 -18.16
N CYS A 126 3.60 -8.29 -16.88
CA CYS A 126 2.61 -7.36 -16.35
C CYS A 126 2.78 -5.93 -16.93
N VAL A 127 1.67 -5.22 -17.20
CA VAL A 127 1.69 -3.78 -17.54
C VAL A 127 1.63 -2.93 -16.27
N GLY A 128 0.90 -3.40 -15.25
CA GLY A 128 0.90 -2.82 -13.91
C GLY A 128 2.29 -2.72 -13.26
N ASP A 129 3.22 -3.61 -13.61
CA ASP A 129 4.62 -3.55 -13.17
C ASP A 129 5.33 -2.31 -13.69
N LYS A 130 5.14 -1.96 -14.97
CA LYS A 130 5.74 -0.75 -15.55
C LYS A 130 5.21 0.49 -14.85
N PHE A 131 3.89 0.56 -14.65
CA PHE A 131 3.23 1.66 -13.95
C PHE A 131 3.73 1.80 -12.50
N SER A 132 3.76 0.70 -11.76
CA SER A 132 4.24 0.64 -10.38
C SER A 132 5.73 1.01 -10.29
N TYR A 133 6.58 0.44 -11.15
CA TYR A 133 7.99 0.76 -11.24
C TYR A 133 8.25 2.23 -11.53
N TYR A 134 7.52 2.84 -12.48
CA TYR A 134 7.66 4.27 -12.76
C TYR A 134 7.31 5.12 -11.54
N ILE A 135 6.17 4.88 -10.87
CA ILE A 135 5.81 5.60 -9.63
C ILE A 135 6.91 5.46 -8.56
N LEU A 136 7.40 4.23 -8.33
CA LEU A 136 8.44 3.95 -7.33
C LEU A 136 9.77 4.64 -7.65
N THR A 137 10.21 4.61 -8.92
CA THR A 137 11.42 5.34 -9.33
C THR A 137 11.23 6.86 -9.26
N THR A 138 10.04 7.39 -9.58
CA THR A 138 9.73 8.82 -9.45
C THR A 138 9.87 9.28 -8.00
N ILE A 139 9.19 8.64 -7.03
CA ILE A 139 9.29 9.05 -5.60
C ILE A 139 10.74 8.96 -5.08
N ALA A 140 11.51 7.98 -5.53
CA ALA A 140 12.90 7.80 -5.13
C ALA A 140 13.88 8.78 -5.79
N CYS A 141 13.43 9.54 -6.78
CA CYS A 141 14.19 10.55 -7.53
C CYS A 141 13.73 12.01 -7.26
N LEU A 142 12.79 12.26 -6.35
CA LEU A 142 12.39 13.61 -5.92
C LEU A 142 13.43 14.27 -5.00
N SER A 143 14.70 14.36 -5.41
CA SER A 143 15.77 15.02 -4.65
C SER A 143 15.88 16.53 -4.94
N ASN A 144 15.33 17.01 -6.05
CA ASN A 144 15.30 18.44 -6.40
C ASN A 144 14.20 19.17 -5.58
N PRO A 145 14.53 20.23 -4.81
CA PRO A 145 13.54 20.98 -4.03
C PRO A 145 12.32 21.49 -4.80
N ARG A 146 12.48 21.86 -6.08
CA ARG A 146 11.36 22.33 -6.93
C ARG A 146 10.39 21.19 -7.20
N ASP A 147 10.92 20.09 -7.71
CA ASP A 147 10.12 18.94 -8.17
C ASP A 147 9.51 18.24 -6.95
N PHE A 148 10.23 18.19 -5.82
CA PHE A 148 9.70 17.77 -4.52
C PHE A 148 8.53 18.63 -4.06
N GLN A 149 8.66 19.96 -4.04
CA GLN A 149 7.58 20.87 -3.64
C GLN A 149 6.34 20.75 -4.54
N GLN A 150 6.53 20.50 -5.85
CA GLN A 150 5.44 20.39 -6.80
C GLN A 150 4.76 19.01 -6.81
N MET A 151 5.50 17.91 -6.60
CA MET A 151 5.02 16.56 -6.91
C MET A 151 4.96 15.59 -5.72
N SER A 152 5.63 15.87 -4.60
CA SER A 152 5.75 14.90 -3.48
C SER A 152 4.39 14.46 -2.92
N ALA A 153 3.51 15.41 -2.58
CA ALA A 153 2.20 15.11 -1.99
C ALA A 153 1.26 14.35 -2.95
N GLU A 154 1.32 14.63 -4.26
CA GLU A 154 0.53 13.90 -5.27
C GLU A 154 1.07 12.47 -5.45
N MET A 155 2.39 12.31 -5.54
CA MET A 155 3.02 11.00 -5.72
C MET A 155 2.91 10.12 -4.46
N GLU A 156 2.95 10.72 -3.26
CA GLU A 156 2.61 10.03 -2.01
C GLU A 156 1.16 9.51 -2.05
N LEU A 157 0.17 10.34 -2.43
CA LEU A 157 -1.21 9.89 -2.53
C LEU A 157 -1.39 8.79 -3.58
N ILE A 158 -0.76 8.93 -4.76
CA ILE A 158 -0.81 7.92 -5.83
C ILE A 158 -0.25 6.58 -5.34
N VAL A 159 0.92 6.56 -4.69
CA VAL A 159 1.53 5.29 -4.24
C VAL A 159 0.81 4.69 -3.04
N ARG A 160 0.28 5.50 -2.11
CA ARG A 160 -0.57 5.04 -1.00
C ARG A 160 -1.89 4.45 -1.51
N LYS A 161 -2.58 5.10 -2.46
CA LYS A 161 -3.81 4.57 -3.07
C LYS A 161 -3.54 3.30 -3.86
N LEU A 162 -2.40 3.22 -4.57
CA LEU A 162 -1.96 2.01 -5.27
C LEU A 162 -1.70 0.85 -4.29
N ALA A 163 -1.01 1.10 -3.17
CA ALA A 163 -0.77 0.11 -2.12
C ALA A 163 -2.08 -0.46 -1.55
N ALA A 164 -3.00 0.43 -1.15
CA ALA A 164 -4.25 0.04 -0.52
C ALA A 164 -5.25 -0.62 -1.49
N SER A 165 -5.27 -0.21 -2.76
CA SER A 165 -6.22 -0.73 -3.77
C SER A 165 -5.72 -2.01 -4.45
N HIS A 166 -4.44 -2.03 -4.81
CA HIS A 166 -3.81 -3.08 -5.61
C HIS A 166 -2.50 -3.59 -4.96
N PRO A 167 -2.54 -4.09 -3.70
CA PRO A 167 -1.35 -4.42 -2.93
C PRO A 167 -0.39 -5.37 -3.67
N VAL A 168 -0.94 -6.38 -4.34
CA VAL A 168 -0.19 -7.35 -5.17
C VAL A 168 0.70 -6.69 -6.23
N LEU A 169 0.33 -5.53 -6.79
CA LEU A 169 1.17 -4.83 -7.77
C LEU A 169 2.43 -4.22 -7.15
N LEU A 170 2.37 -3.71 -5.91
CA LEU A 170 3.56 -3.22 -5.20
C LEU A 170 4.33 -4.35 -4.51
N LEU A 171 3.66 -5.43 -4.07
CA LEU A 171 4.33 -6.62 -3.52
C LEU A 171 5.23 -7.31 -4.57
N ARG A 172 4.85 -7.30 -5.85
CA ARG A 172 5.73 -7.68 -6.97
C ARG A 172 6.99 -6.80 -7.09
N GLN A 173 6.92 -5.54 -6.67
CA GLN A 173 7.99 -4.56 -6.73
C GLN A 173 8.73 -4.39 -5.39
N LEU A 174 8.51 -5.26 -4.39
CA LEU A 174 9.07 -5.11 -3.04
C LEU A 174 10.61 -5.13 -3.02
N SER A 175 11.24 -5.93 -3.89
CA SER A 175 12.70 -5.91 -4.08
C SER A 175 13.20 -4.60 -4.71
N VAL A 176 12.37 -3.89 -5.49
CA VAL A 176 12.69 -2.56 -6.04
C VAL A 176 12.57 -1.50 -4.94
N LEU A 177 11.55 -1.58 -4.08
CA LEU A 177 11.46 -0.73 -2.87
C LEU A 177 12.73 -0.85 -2.01
N ALA A 178 13.21 -2.07 -1.78
CA ALA A 178 14.45 -2.30 -1.03
C ALA A 178 15.68 -1.66 -1.72
N THR A 179 15.91 -1.92 -3.02
CA THR A 179 17.09 -1.37 -3.72
C THR A 179 17.04 0.15 -3.89
N LEU A 180 15.85 0.76 -3.91
CA LEU A 180 15.71 2.22 -3.93
C LEU A 180 16.07 2.89 -2.59
N LEU A 181 15.95 2.18 -1.46
CA LEU A 181 16.42 2.65 -0.14
C LEU A 181 17.89 2.33 0.13
N GLN A 182 18.42 1.27 -0.51
CA GLN A 182 19.75 0.72 -0.25
C GLN A 182 20.86 1.78 -0.42
N GLY A 183 21.86 1.75 0.46
CA GLY A 183 22.98 2.71 0.47
C GLY A 183 22.65 4.08 1.06
N ARG A 184 21.42 4.61 0.88
CA ARG A 184 21.05 5.96 1.37
C ARG A 184 21.24 6.13 2.88
N ALA A 185 20.98 5.07 3.64
CA ALA A 185 21.18 5.03 5.09
C ALA A 185 22.63 5.36 5.56
N HIS A 186 23.63 5.32 4.68
CA HIS A 186 25.03 5.65 4.98
C HIS A 186 25.44 7.08 4.55
N MET A 187 24.51 7.87 4.02
CA MET A 187 24.77 9.26 3.63
C MET A 187 24.80 10.17 4.86
N ASP A 188 25.59 11.25 4.80
CA ASP A 188 25.63 12.25 5.87
C ASP A 188 24.25 12.86 6.15
N LEU A 189 24.02 13.22 7.42
CA LEU A 189 22.76 13.77 7.89
C LEU A 189 22.33 15.05 7.15
N GLN A 190 23.28 15.80 6.58
CA GLN A 190 23.00 16.95 5.73
C GLN A 190 22.42 16.54 4.36
N VAL A 191 22.97 15.49 3.73
CA VAL A 191 22.49 14.94 2.46
C VAL A 191 21.11 14.30 2.63
N LEU A 192 20.91 13.52 3.69
CA LEU A 192 19.61 12.90 4.02
C LEU A 192 18.46 13.91 4.16
N ARG A 193 18.77 15.14 4.59
CA ARG A 193 17.82 16.26 4.67
C ARG A 193 17.70 17.01 3.34
N ALA A 194 18.82 17.36 2.71
CA ALA A 194 18.87 18.21 1.51
C ALA A 194 18.28 17.54 0.25
N GLU A 195 18.42 16.21 0.13
CA GLU A 195 17.91 15.41 -0.98
C GLU A 195 16.64 14.61 -0.61
N TYR A 196 15.98 14.98 0.50
CA TYR A 196 14.70 14.43 0.96
C TYR A 196 14.66 12.92 1.26
N HIS A 197 15.81 12.25 1.41
CA HIS A 197 15.87 10.80 1.68
C HIS A 197 15.09 10.39 2.95
N PHE A 198 15.03 11.22 4.00
CA PHE A 198 14.18 10.95 5.17
C PHE A 198 12.68 10.88 4.83
N HIS A 199 12.20 11.67 3.87
CA HIS A 199 10.81 11.57 3.40
C HIS A 199 10.60 10.25 2.66
N LEU A 200 11.54 9.83 1.80
CA LEU A 200 11.47 8.53 1.13
C LEU A 200 11.37 7.36 2.14
N PHE A 201 12.16 7.37 3.22
CA PHE A 201 12.05 6.35 4.27
C PHE A 201 10.68 6.39 4.99
N HIS A 202 10.12 7.58 5.28
CA HIS A 202 8.78 7.71 5.89
C HIS A 202 7.65 7.28 4.94
N LEU A 203 7.81 7.52 3.64
CA LEU A 203 6.87 7.16 2.58
C LEU A 203 6.87 5.65 2.33
N VAL A 204 8.04 5.03 2.17
CA VAL A 204 8.16 3.57 2.02
C VAL A 204 7.65 2.84 3.28
N MET A 205 7.82 3.41 4.47
CA MET A 205 7.22 2.85 5.69
C MET A 205 5.68 2.86 5.60
N GLY A 206 5.10 3.92 5.04
CA GLY A 206 3.66 4.04 4.79
C GLY A 206 3.15 3.08 3.71
N ILE A 207 3.96 2.79 2.70
CA ILE A 207 3.66 1.75 1.72
C ILE A 207 3.65 0.38 2.40
N LEU A 208 4.68 0.03 3.18
CA LEU A 208 4.77 -1.25 3.88
C LEU A 208 3.60 -1.45 4.86
N GLU A 209 3.24 -0.42 5.63
CA GLU A 209 2.06 -0.41 6.50
C GLU A 209 0.76 -0.71 5.74
N LEU A 210 0.54 -0.09 4.58
CA LEU A 210 -0.65 -0.31 3.74
C LEU A 210 -0.65 -1.66 3.00
N LEU A 211 0.47 -2.38 2.97
CA LEU A 211 0.58 -3.74 2.41
C LEU A 211 0.39 -4.85 3.47
N GLN A 212 0.10 -4.51 4.73
CA GLN A 212 -0.26 -5.49 5.75
C GLN A 212 -1.66 -6.10 5.51
N PRO A 213 -1.89 -7.38 5.86
CA PRO A 213 -0.92 -8.36 6.36
C PRO A 213 -0.15 -9.08 5.24
N LEU A 214 -0.54 -8.90 3.96
CA LEU A 214 -0.03 -9.66 2.80
C LEU A 214 1.50 -9.62 2.68
N VAL A 215 2.13 -8.49 3.02
CA VAL A 215 3.60 -8.33 3.00
C VAL A 215 4.36 -9.30 3.92
N PHE A 216 3.68 -9.91 4.91
CA PHE A 216 4.30 -10.82 5.88
C PHE A 216 4.34 -12.29 5.45
N GLU A 217 3.72 -12.66 4.33
CA GLU A 217 3.77 -14.02 3.80
C GLU A 217 5.21 -14.44 3.46
N ASP A 218 5.54 -15.72 3.65
CA ASP A 218 6.89 -16.24 3.33
C ASP A 218 7.31 -15.98 1.88
N SER A 219 6.34 -15.87 0.97
CA SER A 219 6.51 -15.41 -0.42
C SER A 219 7.24 -14.07 -0.54
N TYR A 220 6.93 -13.08 0.30
CA TYR A 220 7.49 -11.73 0.21
C TYR A 220 8.69 -11.51 1.14
N SER A 221 8.98 -12.48 2.01
CA SER A 221 10.03 -12.44 3.05
C SER A 221 11.36 -11.83 2.60
N VAL A 222 11.96 -12.30 1.50
CA VAL A 222 13.27 -11.81 1.01
C VAL A 222 13.21 -10.33 0.61
N GLY A 223 12.15 -9.91 -0.09
CA GLY A 223 11.97 -8.51 -0.47
C GLY A 223 11.72 -7.61 0.75
N LEU A 224 10.91 -8.10 1.69
CA LEU A 224 10.62 -7.40 2.95
C LEU A 224 11.89 -7.23 3.79
N GLN A 225 12.62 -8.32 4.06
CA GLN A 225 13.80 -8.32 4.91
C GLN A 225 14.89 -7.38 4.35
N ASN A 226 15.16 -7.42 3.04
CA ASN A 226 16.05 -6.47 2.38
C ASN A 226 15.64 -4.99 2.56
N ALA A 227 14.32 -4.70 2.65
CA ALA A 227 13.84 -3.35 2.95
C ALA A 227 14.01 -3.01 4.44
N LEU A 228 13.68 -3.93 5.35
CA LEU A 228 13.86 -3.77 6.80
C LEU A 228 15.33 -3.59 7.19
N ASP A 229 16.26 -4.24 6.48
CA ASP A 229 17.71 -4.03 6.62
C ASP A 229 18.12 -2.58 6.37
N CYS A 230 17.49 -1.92 5.39
CA CYS A 230 17.74 -0.51 5.10
C CYS A 230 17.26 0.41 6.24
N TYR A 231 16.16 0.04 6.93
CA TYR A 231 15.74 0.73 8.15
C TYR A 231 16.70 0.47 9.30
N PHE A 232 17.14 -0.77 9.54
CA PHE A 232 18.14 -1.05 10.57
C PHE A 232 19.47 -0.33 10.33
N ALA A 233 19.91 -0.21 9.07
CA ALA A 233 21.06 0.60 8.69
C ALA A 233 20.84 2.10 9.00
N LEU A 234 19.65 2.64 8.70
CA LEU A 234 19.29 4.03 9.02
C LEU A 234 19.28 4.27 10.53
N LEU A 235 18.72 3.34 11.32
CA LEU A 235 18.67 3.47 12.79
C LEU A 235 20.07 3.34 13.41
N ARG A 236 20.95 2.49 12.86
CA ARG A 236 22.35 2.39 13.29
C ARG A 236 23.12 3.70 13.13
N ASN A 237 22.89 4.41 12.03
CA ASN A 237 23.66 5.61 11.69
C ASN A 237 22.99 6.91 12.20
N HIS A 238 21.66 6.95 12.31
CA HIS A 238 20.87 8.16 12.58
C HIS A 238 19.74 7.97 13.61
N GLY A 239 19.69 6.86 14.35
CA GLY A 239 18.64 6.58 15.37
C GLY A 239 18.62 7.55 16.56
N ASN A 240 19.69 8.31 16.79
CA ASN A 240 19.75 9.38 17.81
C ASN A 240 19.23 10.74 17.32
N VAL A 241 18.75 10.84 16.08
CA VAL A 241 18.27 12.09 15.48
C VAL A 241 16.75 12.23 15.68
N LYS A 242 16.28 13.43 16.04
CA LYS A 242 14.86 13.68 16.37
C LYS A 242 13.92 13.34 15.22
N GLU A 243 14.31 13.63 13.98
CA GLU A 243 13.54 13.29 12.78
C GLU A 243 13.39 11.78 12.54
N THR A 244 14.20 10.95 13.20
CA THR A 244 14.09 9.49 13.13
C THR A 244 13.10 8.92 14.17
N TYR A 245 12.74 9.67 15.22
CA TYR A 245 11.90 9.18 16.33
C TYR A 245 10.50 8.71 15.88
N THR A 246 9.83 9.48 15.04
CA THR A 246 8.53 9.10 14.44
C THR A 246 8.63 7.86 13.57
N LEU A 247 9.79 7.63 12.96
CA LEU A 247 10.06 6.45 12.14
C LEU A 247 10.36 5.23 13.02
N ILE A 248 11.10 5.38 14.13
CA ILE A 248 11.35 4.30 15.09
C ILE A 248 10.03 3.77 15.64
N TYR A 249 9.13 4.65 16.09
CA TYR A 249 7.83 4.24 16.63
C TYR A 249 7.02 3.38 15.64
N ARG A 250 6.85 3.87 14.39
CA ARG A 250 6.16 3.15 13.31
C ARG A 250 6.85 1.84 12.94
N PHE A 251 8.18 1.84 12.88
CA PHE A 251 8.97 0.64 12.59
C PHE A 251 8.83 -0.41 13.70
N MET A 252 8.73 -0.02 14.98
CA MET A 252 8.45 -0.96 16.08
C MET A 252 7.04 -1.56 15.98
N GLU A 253 6.00 -0.76 15.73
CA GLU A 253 4.64 -1.27 15.48
C GLU A 253 4.63 -2.25 14.29
N PHE A 254 5.36 -1.93 13.21
CA PHE A 254 5.50 -2.81 12.05
C PHE A 254 6.24 -4.12 12.36
N LEU A 255 7.32 -4.09 13.13
CA LEU A 255 8.03 -5.31 13.54
C LEU A 255 7.18 -6.19 14.47
N GLN A 256 6.39 -5.59 15.37
CA GLN A 256 5.41 -6.32 16.17
C GLN A 256 4.36 -6.99 15.26
N ALA A 257 3.80 -6.28 14.29
CA ALA A 257 2.86 -6.85 13.31
C ALA A 257 3.47 -7.98 12.46
N TYR A 258 4.75 -7.89 12.09
CA TYR A 258 5.45 -8.96 11.36
C TYR A 258 5.62 -10.22 12.22
N ILE A 259 5.98 -10.08 13.50
CA ILE A 259 6.04 -11.21 14.44
C ILE A 259 4.63 -11.80 14.67
N ALA A 260 3.56 -11.00 14.54
CA ALA A 260 2.18 -11.47 14.67
C ALA A 260 1.81 -12.48 13.58
N ALA A 261 2.06 -12.10 12.33
CA ALA A 261 1.68 -12.86 11.16
C ALA A 261 2.64 -14.02 10.87
N ASN A 262 3.94 -13.82 11.10
CA ASN A 262 4.99 -14.78 10.74
C ASN A 262 6.11 -14.83 11.81
N PRO A 263 5.83 -15.34 13.02
CA PRO A 263 6.79 -15.32 14.12
C PRO A 263 8.08 -16.09 13.83
N LYS A 264 8.01 -17.18 13.03
CA LYS A 264 9.19 -17.98 12.69
C LYS A 264 10.20 -17.18 11.85
N SER A 265 9.73 -16.59 10.74
CA SER A 265 10.59 -15.83 9.84
C SER A 265 11.03 -14.51 10.48
N ALA A 266 10.09 -13.78 11.09
CA ALA A 266 10.34 -12.50 11.75
C ALA A 266 11.33 -12.61 12.92
N THR A 267 11.18 -13.58 13.82
CA THR A 267 12.09 -13.69 14.98
C THR A 267 13.51 -14.10 14.57
N ILE A 268 13.69 -14.98 13.58
CA ILE A 268 15.03 -15.36 13.05
C ILE A 268 15.72 -14.15 12.39
N PHE A 269 14.96 -13.31 11.71
CA PHE A 269 15.45 -12.07 11.11
C PHE A 269 15.83 -11.04 12.19
N ILE A 270 14.88 -10.66 13.05
CA ILE A 270 15.04 -9.55 14.02
C ILE A 270 16.11 -9.84 15.09
N GLN A 271 16.34 -11.11 15.45
CA GLN A 271 17.41 -11.49 16.39
C GLN A 271 18.81 -11.04 15.94
N GLN A 272 19.05 -10.90 14.63
CA GLN A 272 20.34 -10.45 14.07
C GLN A 272 20.64 -8.97 14.39
N TYR A 273 19.60 -8.21 14.75
CA TYR A 273 19.67 -6.78 15.09
C TYR A 273 19.50 -6.50 16.59
N PHE A 274 19.50 -7.53 17.43
CA PHE A 274 19.29 -7.39 18.88
C PHE A 274 20.17 -6.33 19.54
N ASP A 275 21.47 -6.35 19.25
CA ASP A 275 22.43 -5.51 19.98
C ASP A 275 22.21 -4.02 19.62
N LEU A 276 21.90 -3.72 18.36
CA LEU A 276 21.42 -2.41 17.90
C LEU A 276 20.09 -2.01 18.56
N LEU A 277 19.12 -2.92 18.65
CA LEU A 277 17.84 -2.65 19.31
C LEU A 277 18.02 -2.36 20.81
N ASN A 278 18.93 -3.07 21.48
CA ASN A 278 19.27 -2.88 22.88
C ASN A 278 19.99 -1.53 23.13
N ASP A 279 20.85 -1.08 22.22
CA ASP A 279 21.48 0.24 22.30
C ASP A 279 20.46 1.37 22.08
N LEU A 280 19.56 1.20 21.10
CA LEU A 280 18.44 2.13 20.86
C LEU A 280 17.46 2.16 22.04
N ALA A 281 17.22 1.03 22.72
CA ALA A 281 16.35 0.95 23.90
C ALA A 281 16.92 1.71 25.10
N GLN A 282 18.25 1.75 25.25
CA GLN A 282 18.91 2.58 26.27
C GLN A 282 18.84 4.09 25.94
N GLN A 283 18.79 4.45 24.65
CA GLN A 283 18.68 5.83 24.18
C GLN A 283 17.24 6.36 24.27
N HIS A 284 16.25 5.51 23.96
CA HIS A 284 14.82 5.84 23.92
C HIS A 284 14.03 5.02 24.96
N TYR A 285 14.26 5.31 26.24
CA TYR A 285 13.64 4.64 27.40
C TYR A 285 12.11 4.82 27.48
N ASP A 286 11.58 5.81 26.76
CA ASP A 286 10.16 6.16 26.62
C ASP A 286 9.41 5.29 25.61
N LEU A 287 10.10 4.70 24.62
CA LEU A 287 9.51 3.86 23.58
C LEU A 287 9.23 2.44 24.09
N GLN A 288 8.11 2.27 24.81
CA GLN A 288 7.72 1.00 25.45
C GLN A 288 7.66 -0.21 24.49
N SER A 289 7.26 -0.02 23.22
CA SER A 289 7.24 -1.11 22.22
C SER A 289 8.65 -1.64 21.89
N LEU A 290 9.65 -0.75 21.85
CA LEU A 290 11.07 -1.12 21.72
C LEU A 290 11.56 -1.88 22.96
N GLN A 291 11.19 -1.43 24.17
CA GLN A 291 11.53 -2.12 25.42
C GLN A 291 10.94 -3.55 25.46
N GLN A 292 9.67 -3.72 25.09
CA GLN A 292 8.98 -5.01 25.01
C GLN A 292 9.66 -5.95 24.00
N LEU A 293 10.01 -5.44 22.81
CA LEU A 293 10.71 -6.21 21.78
C LEU A 293 12.08 -6.70 22.27
N VAL A 294 12.90 -5.81 22.85
CA VAL A 294 14.22 -6.17 23.41
C VAL A 294 14.10 -7.14 24.58
N GLN A 295 13.10 -6.97 25.46
CA GLN A 295 12.83 -7.90 26.56
C GLN A 295 12.50 -9.31 26.04
N GLY A 296 11.59 -9.42 25.06
CA GLY A 296 11.22 -10.69 24.44
C GLY A 296 12.41 -11.35 23.73
N LEU A 297 13.23 -10.58 23.00
CA LEU A 297 14.42 -11.10 22.32
C LEU A 297 15.50 -11.55 23.32
N SER A 298 15.64 -10.87 24.47
CA SER A 298 16.57 -11.25 25.55
C SER A 298 16.25 -12.64 26.10
N MET A 299 14.97 -12.95 26.30
CA MET A 299 14.50 -14.28 26.73
C MET A 299 14.87 -15.39 25.73
N LEU A 300 15.10 -15.05 24.46
CA LEU A 300 15.56 -15.98 23.43
C LEU A 300 17.10 -16.06 23.37
N LYS A 301 17.82 -14.93 23.40
CA LYS A 301 19.30 -14.91 23.39
C LYS A 301 19.92 -15.67 24.57
N GLN A 302 19.29 -15.65 25.75
CA GLN A 302 19.74 -16.40 26.93
C GLN A 302 19.83 -17.94 26.74
N ARG A 303 19.33 -18.48 25.61
CA ARG A 303 19.35 -19.92 25.30
C ARG A 303 20.46 -20.35 24.33
N THR A 304 21.29 -19.43 23.84
CA THR A 304 22.40 -19.72 22.92
C THR A 304 23.74 -19.62 23.68
N PRO A 305 24.20 -20.68 24.37
CA PRO A 305 25.51 -20.66 25.01
C PRO A 305 26.61 -20.50 23.95
N LEU A 306 27.42 -19.45 24.09
CA LEU A 306 28.60 -19.22 23.26
C LEU A 306 29.60 -20.35 23.50
N ALA A 307 29.72 -21.26 22.54
CA ALA A 307 30.72 -22.32 22.52
C ALA A 307 32.11 -21.75 22.15
N ILE A 308 32.65 -20.88 23.00
CA ILE A 308 34.03 -20.43 22.93
C ILE A 308 34.88 -21.45 23.70
N THR A 309 35.51 -22.35 22.96
CA THR A 309 36.34 -23.42 23.53
C THR A 309 37.69 -22.88 23.99
N GLU A 310 37.88 -22.67 25.29
CA GLU A 310 39.22 -22.59 25.87
C GLU A 310 39.84 -24.00 25.96
N PRO A 311 41.00 -24.26 25.33
CA PRO A 311 41.64 -25.58 25.36
C PRO A 311 42.54 -25.75 26.60
N GLN A 312 41.96 -26.01 27.76
CA GLN A 312 42.73 -26.54 28.91
C GLN A 312 42.83 -28.07 28.86
N GLN A 313 43.99 -28.61 29.21
CA GLN A 313 44.34 -30.02 29.04
C GLN A 313 44.07 -30.84 30.32
N THR A 314 43.46 -32.01 30.14
CA THR A 314 43.20 -33.08 31.13
C THR A 314 44.47 -33.91 31.45
N PRO A 315 44.49 -34.89 32.40
CA PRO A 315 43.40 -35.46 33.23
C PRO A 315 43.68 -35.43 34.76
N THR A 316 42.70 -35.67 35.65
CA THR A 316 42.31 -36.98 36.25
C THR A 316 41.27 -36.68 37.38
N GLU A 317 40.44 -37.57 37.98
CA GLU A 317 40.00 -38.97 37.80
C GLU A 317 38.57 -39.16 38.45
N PRO A 318 37.90 -40.34 38.45
CA PRO A 318 36.43 -40.41 38.63
C PRO A 318 35.89 -40.57 40.07
N THR A 319 34.64 -40.14 40.28
CA THR A 319 33.69 -40.73 41.26
C THR A 319 32.24 -40.45 40.83
N PRO A 320 31.23 -41.29 41.17
CA PRO A 320 29.95 -41.27 40.48
C PRO A 320 28.78 -40.63 41.26
N GLY A 321 27.80 -40.10 40.52
CA GLY A 321 26.39 -40.17 40.91
C GLY A 321 25.67 -38.86 41.28
N THR A 322 25.06 -38.20 40.29
CA THR A 322 23.60 -37.95 40.31
C THR A 322 23.09 -37.49 38.95
N SER A 323 22.00 -38.10 38.47
CA SER A 323 21.25 -37.55 37.33
C SER A 323 20.38 -36.38 37.79
N LYS A 324 20.48 -35.23 37.11
CA LYS A 324 19.39 -34.25 37.03
C LYS A 324 19.27 -33.73 35.60
N ASP A 325 18.04 -33.76 35.12
CA ASP A 325 17.62 -33.72 33.72
C ASP A 325 18.16 -32.55 32.90
N VAL A 326 18.79 -32.87 31.78
CA VAL A 326 18.85 -31.95 30.63
C VAL A 326 17.44 -31.85 30.05
N LYS A 327 16.66 -30.86 30.52
CA LYS A 327 15.31 -30.62 30.03
C LYS A 327 15.32 -30.33 28.52
N LYS A 328 14.80 -31.28 27.74
CA LYS A 328 14.35 -31.03 26.36
C LYS A 328 13.34 -29.87 26.33
N PRO A 329 13.24 -29.13 25.22
CA PRO A 329 12.48 -27.89 25.17
C PRO A 329 10.98 -28.12 25.41
N THR A 330 10.44 -27.50 26.46
CA THR A 330 9.00 -27.25 26.54
C THR A 330 8.62 -26.13 25.57
N PRO A 331 7.47 -26.23 24.87
CA PRO A 331 7.02 -25.22 23.91
C PRO A 331 6.64 -23.90 24.60
N ASP A 332 6.14 -23.98 25.84
CA ASP A 332 5.57 -22.89 26.64
C ASP A 332 6.48 -21.65 26.72
N GLN A 333 7.80 -21.83 26.90
CA GLN A 333 8.72 -20.69 27.05
C GLN A 333 8.97 -19.93 25.74
N HIS A 334 8.89 -20.61 24.59
CA HIS A 334 8.98 -19.92 23.29
C HIS A 334 7.69 -19.14 23.03
N GLN A 335 6.54 -19.73 23.38
CA GLN A 335 5.24 -19.06 23.33
C GLN A 335 5.22 -17.83 24.26
N SER A 336 5.75 -17.91 25.48
CA SER A 336 5.87 -16.75 26.38
C SER A 336 6.77 -15.64 25.83
N ALA A 337 7.94 -15.97 25.26
CA ALA A 337 8.84 -14.96 24.71
C ALA A 337 8.23 -14.26 23.49
N THR A 338 7.59 -15.01 22.58
CA THR A 338 6.82 -14.43 21.47
C THR A 338 5.63 -13.62 22.00
N ALA A 339 4.91 -14.08 23.03
CA ALA A 339 3.79 -13.34 23.62
C ALA A 339 4.21 -11.99 24.25
N VAL A 340 5.44 -11.88 24.79
CA VAL A 340 5.99 -10.59 25.25
C VAL A 340 6.25 -9.65 24.07
N MET A 341 6.89 -10.12 22.99
CA MET A 341 7.04 -9.33 21.76
C MET A 341 5.70 -8.93 21.14
N MET A 342 4.72 -9.83 21.27
CA MET A 342 3.37 -9.72 20.70
C MET A 342 2.34 -9.09 21.62
N THR A 343 2.73 -8.64 22.80
CA THR A 343 1.83 -7.85 23.64
C THR A 343 1.51 -6.57 22.87
N PRO A 344 0.25 -6.34 22.46
CA PRO A 344 -0.08 -5.13 21.72
C PRO A 344 0.33 -3.93 22.57
N TYR A 345 1.07 -2.99 21.99
CA TYR A 345 1.21 -1.69 22.62
C TYR A 345 -0.20 -1.11 22.73
N VAL A 346 -0.75 -1.11 23.96
CA VAL A 346 -1.95 -0.32 24.26
C VAL A 346 -1.55 1.10 23.91
N LYS A 347 -2.17 1.63 22.85
CA LYS A 347 -1.97 3.00 22.41
C LYS A 347 -2.43 3.95 23.51
N ASN A 348 -1.51 4.22 24.43
CA ASN A 348 -1.47 5.41 25.25
C ASN A 348 -1.07 6.61 24.36
N GLU A 349 -1.74 6.73 23.21
CA GLU A 349 -2.03 8.02 22.61
C GLU A 349 -2.89 8.76 23.64
N ILE A 350 -2.21 9.40 24.60
CA ILE A 350 -2.84 10.30 25.56
C ILE A 350 -3.59 11.32 24.71
N LEU A 351 -4.91 11.20 24.71
CA LEU A 351 -5.80 12.06 23.96
C LEU A 351 -5.49 13.51 24.38
N PRO A 352 -5.51 14.48 23.44
CA PRO A 352 -5.46 15.89 23.80
C PRO A 352 -6.46 16.16 24.93
N GLN A 353 -6.08 16.93 25.96
CA GLN A 353 -6.85 16.98 27.22
C GLN A 353 -8.32 17.43 27.03
N HIS A 354 -8.58 18.20 25.97
CA HIS A 354 -9.89 18.69 25.53
C HIS A 354 -10.51 17.87 24.37
N TRP A 355 -9.93 16.75 23.93
CA TRP A 355 -10.45 15.96 22.80
C TRP A 355 -11.86 15.41 23.05
N LEU A 356 -12.15 14.99 24.28
CA LEU A 356 -13.49 14.56 24.69
C LEU A 356 -14.51 15.71 24.61
N GLU A 357 -14.09 16.94 24.89
CA GLU A 357 -14.91 18.15 24.81
C GLU A 357 -15.15 18.54 23.33
N LEU A 358 -14.10 18.48 22.50
CA LEU A 358 -14.20 18.69 21.04
C LEU A 358 -15.11 17.66 20.36
N THR A 359 -14.93 16.36 20.63
CA THR A 359 -15.80 15.32 20.04
C THR A 359 -17.25 15.44 20.52
N HIS A 360 -17.49 15.85 21.77
CA HIS A 360 -18.83 16.17 22.25
C HIS A 360 -19.42 17.40 21.53
N ALA A 361 -18.62 18.45 21.28
CA ALA A 361 -19.07 19.62 20.53
C ALA A 361 -19.44 19.28 19.07
N LEU A 362 -18.60 18.50 18.37
CA LEU A 362 -18.86 18.04 16.99
C LEU A 362 -20.10 17.12 16.88
N ARG A 363 -20.47 16.44 17.98
CA ARG A 363 -21.66 15.57 18.06
C ARG A 363 -22.93 16.30 18.46
N SER A 364 -22.82 17.47 19.09
CA SER A 364 -23.96 18.32 19.43
C SER A 364 -24.59 18.91 18.18
N ARG A 365 -25.93 18.93 18.13
CA ARG A 365 -26.69 19.57 17.05
C ARG A 365 -27.09 21.02 17.36
N ASP A 366 -26.92 21.43 18.61
CA ASP A 366 -27.46 22.66 19.19
C ASP A 366 -26.35 23.66 19.55
N ILE A 367 -25.24 23.67 18.79
CA ILE A 367 -24.12 24.61 18.96
C ILE A 367 -24.14 25.64 17.84
N ASP A 368 -24.40 26.90 18.20
CA ASP A 368 -24.47 28.04 17.27
C ASP A 368 -23.12 28.41 16.63
N ASP A 369 -21.99 28.09 17.28
CA ASP A 369 -20.64 28.32 16.73
C ASP A 369 -19.74 27.08 16.84
N ILE A 370 -19.80 26.24 15.81
CA ILE A 370 -18.90 25.09 15.65
C ILE A 370 -17.53 25.49 15.05
N SER A 371 -17.29 26.77 14.73
CA SER A 371 -16.09 27.22 14.01
C SER A 371 -14.80 26.92 14.78
N MET A 372 -14.76 27.26 16.08
CA MET A 372 -13.56 27.08 16.89
C MET A 372 -13.26 25.59 17.18
N PRO A 373 -14.23 24.76 17.63
CA PRO A 373 -13.98 23.32 17.77
C PRO A 373 -13.48 22.65 16.48
N LEU A 374 -14.04 23.01 15.33
CA LEU A 374 -13.62 22.41 14.05
C LEU A 374 -12.21 22.84 13.62
N LEU A 375 -11.79 24.07 13.95
CA LEU A 375 -10.41 24.55 13.72
C LEU A 375 -9.40 23.92 14.69
N GLU A 376 -9.79 23.64 15.94
CA GLU A 376 -8.93 22.91 16.88
C GLU A 376 -8.75 21.44 16.47
N VAL A 377 -9.82 20.78 16.01
CA VAL A 377 -9.75 19.44 15.39
C VAL A 377 -8.83 19.45 14.16
N ASP A 378 -8.86 20.50 13.33
CA ASP A 378 -7.93 20.65 12.20
C ASP A 378 -6.47 20.74 12.65
N ALA A 379 -6.16 21.64 13.60
CA ALA A 379 -4.81 21.83 14.13
C ALA A 379 -4.23 20.57 14.78
N LEU A 380 -5.05 19.81 15.52
CA LEU A 380 -4.65 18.54 16.14
C LEU A 380 -4.39 17.44 15.09
N THR A 381 -5.29 17.29 14.12
CA THR A 381 -5.26 16.16 13.17
C THR A 381 -4.19 16.31 12.08
N VAL A 382 -3.59 17.50 11.89
CA VAL A 382 -2.37 17.67 11.09
C VAL A 382 -1.21 16.80 11.60
N LYS A 383 -1.09 16.61 12.92
CA LYS A 383 -0.03 15.76 13.53
C LYS A 383 -0.51 14.37 13.96
N ARG A 384 -1.82 14.20 14.18
CA ARG A 384 -2.45 12.90 14.49
C ARG A 384 -3.66 12.65 13.58
N PRO A 385 -3.47 12.29 12.29
CA PRO A 385 -4.60 12.01 11.39
C PRO A 385 -5.51 10.88 11.87
N ALA A 386 -4.99 9.95 12.68
CA ALA A 386 -5.74 8.87 13.32
C ALA A 386 -6.97 9.35 14.12
N LEU A 387 -6.89 10.54 14.74
CA LEU A 387 -8.02 11.11 15.51
C LEU A 387 -9.25 11.41 14.64
N LEU A 388 -9.14 11.44 13.32
CA LEU A 388 -10.29 11.63 12.43
C LEU A 388 -11.23 10.42 12.39
N GLU A 389 -10.79 9.24 12.82
CA GLU A 389 -11.63 8.02 12.86
C GLU A 389 -12.86 8.21 13.76
N ASP A 390 -12.65 8.77 14.96
CA ASP A 390 -13.71 9.00 15.96
C ASP A 390 -14.78 10.00 15.49
N VAL A 391 -14.43 10.94 14.60
CA VAL A 391 -15.26 12.11 14.27
C VAL A 391 -15.63 12.20 12.79
N PHE A 392 -15.31 11.21 11.97
CA PHE A 392 -15.51 11.29 10.52
C PHE A 392 -16.97 11.57 10.14
N ASP A 393 -17.91 10.80 10.70
CA ASP A 393 -19.36 10.96 10.47
C ASP A 393 -19.96 12.19 11.16
N ASP A 394 -19.20 12.85 12.04
CA ASP A 394 -19.52 14.18 12.57
C ASP A 394 -19.10 15.26 11.56
N VAL A 395 -17.85 15.22 11.10
CA VAL A 395 -17.26 16.16 10.14
C VAL A 395 -18.01 16.19 8.80
N ILE A 396 -18.45 15.02 8.31
CA ILE A 396 -19.19 14.87 7.04
C ILE A 396 -20.46 15.74 6.99
N ARG A 397 -21.10 16.04 8.13
CA ARG A 397 -22.32 16.89 8.18
C ARG A 397 -22.02 18.35 7.84
N PHE A 398 -20.81 18.81 8.13
CA PHE A 398 -20.43 20.22 7.96
C PHE A 398 -20.07 20.57 6.51
N LEU A 399 -20.05 19.59 5.59
CA LEU A 399 -19.86 19.82 4.16
C LEU A 399 -20.99 20.66 3.53
N THR A 400 -22.22 20.55 4.02
CA THR A 400 -23.38 21.35 3.57
C THR A 400 -23.69 22.53 4.50
N HIS A 401 -22.76 22.91 5.39
CA HIS A 401 -22.97 23.97 6.37
C HIS A 401 -23.11 25.36 5.71
N HIS A 402 -23.93 26.25 6.27
CA HIS A 402 -24.19 27.57 5.66
C HIS A 402 -22.93 28.46 5.57
N SER A 403 -22.04 28.41 6.57
CA SER A 403 -20.76 29.11 6.56
C SER A 403 -19.71 28.39 5.70
N GLY A 404 -19.18 29.08 4.69
CA GLY A 404 -18.17 28.53 3.77
C GLY A 404 -16.81 28.23 4.40
N SER A 405 -16.43 28.91 5.49
CA SER A 405 -15.19 28.57 6.22
C SER A 405 -15.30 27.19 6.87
N ILE A 406 -16.43 26.89 7.50
CA ILE A 406 -16.73 25.58 8.08
C ILE A 406 -16.76 24.49 7.00
N ARG A 407 -17.38 24.73 5.83
CA ARG A 407 -17.31 23.79 4.69
C ARG A 407 -15.88 23.49 4.25
N GLN A 408 -15.05 24.54 4.11
CA GLN A 408 -13.68 24.37 3.62
C GLN A 408 -12.78 23.60 4.61
N THR A 409 -12.94 23.85 5.92
CA THR A 409 -12.29 23.03 6.96
C THR A 409 -12.82 21.60 6.93
N ALA A 410 -14.14 21.39 6.87
CA ALA A 410 -14.75 20.06 6.82
C ALA A 410 -14.31 19.24 5.61
N HIS A 411 -14.29 19.80 4.40
CA HIS A 411 -13.74 19.11 3.22
C HIS A 411 -12.26 18.75 3.41
N SER A 412 -11.46 19.65 4.02
CA SER A 412 -10.02 19.43 4.22
C SER A 412 -9.73 18.36 5.29
N LEU A 413 -10.60 18.22 6.29
CA LEU A 413 -10.57 17.12 7.27
C LEU A 413 -10.95 15.79 6.60
N VAL A 414 -12.01 15.77 5.78
CA VAL A 414 -12.42 14.57 5.03
C VAL A 414 -11.31 14.11 4.08
N THR A 415 -10.71 15.01 3.28
CA THR A 415 -9.61 14.60 2.39
C THR A 415 -8.33 14.22 3.15
N ARG A 416 -8.07 14.79 4.34
CA ARG A 416 -6.97 14.33 5.22
C ARG A 416 -7.18 12.88 5.67
N TRP A 417 -8.40 12.51 6.08
CA TRP A 417 -8.71 11.14 6.48
C TRP A 417 -8.62 10.14 5.32
N LEU A 418 -9.17 10.50 4.15
CA LEU A 418 -9.09 9.67 2.94
C LEU A 418 -7.64 9.44 2.46
N LYS A 419 -6.76 10.45 2.57
CA LYS A 419 -5.32 10.31 2.26
C LYS A 419 -4.58 9.43 3.26
N GLN A 420 -4.99 9.44 4.53
CA GLN A 420 -4.44 8.58 5.57
C GLN A 420 -4.79 7.11 5.30
N ASN A 421 -6.08 6.80 5.10
CA ASN A 421 -6.61 5.43 5.00
C ASN A 421 -7.33 5.15 3.66
N PRO A 422 -6.65 5.24 2.51
CA PRO A 422 -7.28 5.26 1.18
C PRO A 422 -7.93 3.93 0.73
N GLY A 423 -7.76 2.83 1.48
CA GLY A 423 -8.37 1.53 1.21
C GLY A 423 -9.66 1.23 1.96
N ASN A 424 -10.12 2.12 2.86
CA ASN A 424 -11.30 1.83 3.69
C ASN A 424 -12.60 2.06 2.89
N PHE A 425 -13.20 0.96 2.42
CA PHE A 425 -14.40 0.99 1.57
C PHE A 425 -15.60 1.72 2.20
N SER A 426 -15.86 1.56 3.52
CA SER A 426 -16.99 2.23 4.16
C SER A 426 -16.76 3.73 4.25
N THR A 427 -15.58 4.16 4.68
CA THR A 427 -15.17 5.57 4.70
C THR A 427 -15.27 6.20 3.30
N ASN A 428 -14.75 5.50 2.28
CA ASN A 428 -14.75 5.97 0.90
C ASN A 428 -16.19 6.07 0.34
N SER A 429 -17.08 5.15 0.71
CA SER A 429 -18.50 5.17 0.30
C SER A 429 -19.30 6.28 0.98
N THR A 430 -19.09 6.51 2.29
CA THR A 430 -19.68 7.65 3.01
C THR A 430 -19.19 8.99 2.44
N ALA A 431 -17.87 9.11 2.19
CA ALA A 431 -17.29 10.30 1.57
C ALA A 431 -17.86 10.58 0.18
N LEU A 432 -17.96 9.55 -0.69
CA LEU A 432 -18.59 9.66 -2.00
C LEU A 432 -20.03 10.17 -1.90
N THR A 433 -20.82 9.54 -1.03
CA THR A 433 -22.25 9.84 -0.89
C THR A 433 -22.46 11.29 -0.46
N ALA A 434 -21.69 11.76 0.52
CA ALA A 434 -21.74 13.15 0.96
C ALA A 434 -21.23 14.14 -0.11
N PHE A 435 -20.13 13.82 -0.80
CA PHE A 435 -19.55 14.67 -1.84
C PHE A 435 -20.48 14.82 -3.05
N VAL A 436 -21.05 13.72 -3.54
CA VAL A 436 -22.08 13.73 -4.61
C VAL A 436 -23.34 14.47 -4.15
N GLY A 437 -23.73 14.32 -2.88
CA GLY A 437 -24.81 15.13 -2.28
C GLY A 437 -24.53 16.64 -2.31
N CYS A 438 -23.28 17.06 -2.08
CA CYS A 438 -22.88 18.47 -2.18
C CYS A 438 -22.90 18.99 -3.63
N LEU A 439 -22.57 18.15 -4.62
CA LEU A 439 -22.63 18.51 -6.05
C LEU A 439 -24.07 18.64 -6.59
N TYR A 440 -25.05 17.97 -5.95
CA TYR A 440 -26.48 18.08 -6.25
C TYR A 440 -27.25 19.04 -5.30
N HIS A 441 -26.54 19.82 -4.49
CA HIS A 441 -27.16 20.69 -3.48
C HIS A 441 -27.79 21.96 -4.10
N GLU A 442 -28.92 22.42 -3.56
CA GLU A 442 -29.64 23.59 -4.10
C GLU A 442 -28.88 24.92 -3.89
N ASP A 443 -28.12 25.05 -2.80
CA ASP A 443 -27.23 26.20 -2.60
C ASP A 443 -25.94 26.05 -3.41
N VAL A 444 -25.79 26.90 -4.43
CA VAL A 444 -24.60 27.03 -5.29
C VAL A 444 -23.32 27.25 -4.48
N ALA A 445 -23.38 27.89 -3.31
CA ALA A 445 -22.20 28.09 -2.47
C ALA A 445 -21.67 26.78 -1.86
N VAL A 446 -22.54 25.78 -1.62
CA VAL A 446 -22.14 24.41 -1.24
C VAL A 446 -21.52 23.70 -2.44
N VAL A 447 -22.16 23.79 -3.61
CA VAL A 447 -21.67 23.17 -4.86
C VAL A 447 -20.26 23.68 -5.19
N GLN A 448 -20.01 25.00 -5.11
CA GLN A 448 -18.69 25.58 -5.37
C GLN A 448 -17.62 25.08 -4.37
N SER A 449 -17.94 24.96 -3.08
CA SER A 449 -17.01 24.38 -2.08
C SER A 449 -16.64 22.91 -2.38
N ALA A 450 -17.56 22.13 -2.95
CA ALA A 450 -17.27 20.79 -3.43
C ALA A 450 -16.45 20.80 -4.74
N LEU A 451 -16.77 21.70 -5.68
CA LEU A 451 -16.04 21.85 -6.94
C LEU A 451 -14.55 22.16 -6.71
N ASP A 452 -14.24 23.12 -5.83
CA ASP A 452 -12.87 23.48 -5.41
C ASP A 452 -12.04 22.28 -4.92
N LYS A 453 -12.69 21.23 -4.43
CA LYS A 453 -12.08 20.04 -3.84
C LYS A 453 -12.12 18.80 -4.74
N THR A 454 -12.75 18.89 -5.90
CA THR A 454 -12.93 17.79 -6.88
C THR A 454 -11.70 16.91 -7.06
N THR A 455 -10.54 17.51 -7.37
CA THR A 455 -9.31 16.78 -7.68
C THR A 455 -8.84 15.93 -6.49
N GLU A 456 -8.99 16.43 -5.26
CA GLU A 456 -8.64 15.66 -4.06
C GLU A 456 -9.58 14.45 -3.88
N TYR A 457 -10.88 14.63 -4.06
CA TYR A 457 -11.87 13.55 -3.94
C TYR A 457 -11.68 12.50 -5.04
N VAL A 458 -11.49 12.89 -6.30
CA VAL A 458 -11.26 11.96 -7.42
C VAL A 458 -9.97 11.15 -7.24
N LEU A 459 -8.89 11.75 -6.72
CA LEU A 459 -7.64 11.04 -6.44
C LEU A 459 -7.72 10.11 -5.23
N CYS A 460 -8.55 10.44 -4.23
CA CYS A 460 -8.78 9.58 -3.07
C CYS A 460 -9.77 8.42 -3.36
N LEU A 461 -10.76 8.68 -4.22
CA LEU A 461 -11.91 7.81 -4.51
C LEU A 461 -11.86 7.27 -5.95
N GLN A 462 -10.69 6.79 -6.39
CA GLN A 462 -10.44 6.32 -7.76
C GLN A 462 -11.41 5.22 -8.23
N GLU A 463 -11.85 4.36 -7.31
CA GLU A 463 -12.88 3.34 -7.53
C GLU A 463 -14.25 3.92 -7.94
N TYR A 464 -14.51 5.18 -7.58
CA TYR A 464 -15.73 5.92 -7.90
C TYR A 464 -15.49 7.09 -8.86
N ALA A 465 -14.27 7.28 -9.36
CA ALA A 465 -13.92 8.39 -10.25
C ALA A 465 -14.83 8.52 -11.48
N PRO A 466 -15.28 7.44 -12.17
CA PRO A 466 -16.25 7.56 -13.26
C PRO A 466 -17.58 8.18 -12.83
N GLN A 467 -18.12 7.80 -11.67
CA GLN A 467 -19.36 8.35 -11.13
C GLN A 467 -19.21 9.84 -10.78
N ILE A 468 -18.09 10.21 -10.15
CA ILE A 468 -17.79 11.61 -9.82
C ILE A 468 -17.66 12.45 -11.10
N LEU A 469 -16.88 12.01 -12.08
CA LEU A 469 -16.65 12.74 -13.33
C LEU A 469 -17.92 12.87 -14.19
N VAL A 470 -18.78 11.84 -14.26
CA VAL A 470 -20.08 11.94 -14.93
C VAL A 470 -21.03 12.89 -14.19
N THR A 471 -21.02 12.88 -12.85
CA THR A 471 -21.81 13.84 -12.04
C THR A 471 -21.41 15.28 -12.35
N LEU A 472 -20.10 15.58 -12.35
CA LEU A 472 -19.55 16.89 -12.65
C LEU A 472 -19.83 17.35 -14.09
N PHE A 473 -19.72 16.45 -15.06
CA PHE A 473 -20.03 16.73 -16.46
C PHE A 473 -21.51 17.07 -16.66
N ASN A 474 -22.41 16.31 -16.03
CA ASN A 474 -23.85 16.59 -16.06
C ASN A 474 -24.19 17.91 -15.37
N LEU A 475 -23.54 18.22 -14.24
CA LEU A 475 -23.68 19.49 -13.52
C LEU A 475 -23.27 20.69 -14.40
N GLY A 476 -22.10 20.63 -15.05
CA GLY A 476 -21.62 21.68 -15.95
C GLY A 476 -22.40 21.85 -17.27
N ILE A 477 -23.24 20.87 -17.64
CA ILE A 477 -24.19 20.99 -18.76
C ILE A 477 -25.55 21.52 -18.27
N GLY A 478 -26.04 21.04 -17.13
CA GLY A 478 -27.36 21.39 -16.59
C GLY A 478 -27.43 22.76 -15.91
N CYS A 479 -26.31 23.21 -15.32
CA CYS A 479 -26.25 24.43 -14.52
C CYS A 479 -25.20 25.41 -15.06
N LYS A 480 -25.53 26.71 -15.07
CA LYS A 480 -24.58 27.79 -15.37
C LYS A 480 -23.83 28.19 -14.09
N ILE A 481 -22.90 27.32 -13.68
CA ILE A 481 -22.02 27.48 -12.50
C ILE A 481 -20.61 27.82 -12.95
#